data_AF-F3GKD0-F1
#
_entry.id   AF-F3GKD0-F1
#
_cell.length_a   1.000
_cell.length_b   1.000
_cell.length_c   1.000
_cell.angle_alpha   90.00
_cell.angle_beta   90.00
_cell.angle_gamma   90.00
#
_symmetry.space_group_name_H-M   'P 1'
#
loop_
_entity.id
_entity.type
_entity.pdbx_description
1 polymer ?
#
loop_
_entity_poly.entity_id
_entity_poly.type
_entity_poly.pdbx_seq_one_letter_code
_entity_poly.pdbx_strand_id
1 'polypeptide(L)' 'SAVTFQVLGTPNCGKGEPNQVIRVGHASPACVFANVDVFGGDA' A
#
# COMPACT_ATOMS: atom_id res chain seq x y z
N SER A 1 21.11 -11.06 -3.24
CA SER A 1 20.54 -9.71 -3.17
C SER A 1 19.04 -9.87 -2.98
N ALA A 2 18.50 -9.54 -1.80
CA ALA A 2 17.07 -9.67 -1.54
C ALA A 2 16.34 -8.50 -2.22
N VAL A 3 15.38 -8.80 -3.11
CA VAL A 3 14.53 -7.77 -3.73
C VAL A 3 13.52 -7.31 -2.69
N THR A 4 13.67 -6.09 -2.19
CA THR A 4 12.77 -5.46 -1.21
C THR A 4 11.70 -4.57 -1.86
N PHE A 5 11.66 -4.54 -3.19
CA PHE A 5 10.71 -3.76 -3.98
C PHE A 5 9.64 -4.67 -4.55
N GLN A 6 8.38 -4.45 -4.17
CA GLN A 6 7.23 -5.16 -4.70
C GLN A 6 6.19 -4.17 -5.22
N VAL A 7 5.72 -4.40 -6.44
CA VAL A 7 4.53 -3.75 -6.98
C VAL A 7 3.34 -4.60 -6.57
N LEU A 8 2.55 -4.10 -5.61
CA LEU A 8 1.35 -4.78 -5.14
C LEU A 8 0.15 -4.39 -6.02
N GLY A 9 -0.65 -5.38 -6.39
CA GLY A 9 -1.74 -5.21 -7.33
C GLY A 9 -2.97 -4.57 -6.70
N THR A 10 -3.21 -3.30 -7.00
CA THR A 10 -4.56 -2.77 -7.21
C THR A 10 -4.47 -1.72 -8.31
N PRO A 11 -5.11 -1.90 -9.48
CA PRO A 11 -4.93 -1.00 -10.63
C PRO A 11 -5.52 0.39 -10.41
N ASN A 12 -6.19 0.61 -9.28
CA ASN A 12 -6.74 1.87 -8.81
C ASN A 12 -6.56 1.91 -7.27
N CYS A 13 -6.29 3.07 -6.67
CA CYS A 13 -6.28 3.23 -5.21
C CYS A 13 -7.34 4.17 -4.70
N GLY A 14 -8.52 4.12 -5.33
CA GLY A 14 -9.63 5.00 -4.98
C GLY A 14 -9.30 6.49 -5.19
N LYS A 15 -8.32 6.80 -6.04
CA LYS A 15 -8.04 8.17 -6.49
C LYS A 15 -8.96 8.45 -7.68
N GLY A 16 -9.83 9.44 -7.51
CA GLY A 16 -10.82 9.86 -8.50
C GLY A 16 -12.12 10.25 -7.83
N GLU A 17 -12.83 11.19 -8.44
CA GLU A 17 -14.20 11.54 -8.07
C GLU A 17 -15.14 10.34 -8.24
N PRO A 18 -16.30 10.33 -7.55
CA PRO A 18 -17.32 9.30 -7.74
C PRO A 18 -17.61 9.05 -9.22
N ASN A 19 -17.60 7.78 -9.62
CA ASN A 19 -17.77 7.31 -11.01
C ASN A 19 -16.62 7.61 -11.99
N GLN A 20 -15.44 8.01 -11.52
CA GLN A 20 -14.21 8.07 -12.33
C GLN A 20 -13.16 7.08 -11.81
N VAL A 21 -12.47 6.40 -12.74
CA VAL A 21 -11.37 5.47 -12.43
C VAL A 21 -10.06 6.03 -12.96
N ILE A 22 -9.09 6.22 -12.07
CA ILE A 22 -7.71 6.54 -12.44
C ILE A 22 -6.83 5.32 -12.22
N ARG A 23 -6.02 4.97 -13.23
CA ARG A 23 -5.04 3.88 -13.12
C ARG A 23 -3.73 4.39 -12.56
N VAL A 24 -3.26 3.80 -11.46
CA VAL A 24 -1.97 4.15 -10.85
C VAL A 24 -1.25 2.90 -10.34
N GLY A 25 0.08 2.96 -10.26
CA GLY A 25 0.90 1.92 -9.65
C GLY A 25 1.17 2.19 -8.17
N HIS A 26 1.33 1.12 -7.39
CA HIS A 26 1.74 1.18 -5.98
C HIS A 26 3.07 0.50 -5.79
N ALA A 27 3.95 1.13 -5.03
CA ALA A 27 5.15 0.50 -4.53
C ALA A 27 5.47 1.03 -3.14
N SER A 28 6.05 0.18 -2.32
CA SER A 28 6.64 0.56 -1.05
C SER A 28 7.93 -0.22 -0.87
N PRO A 29 9.08 0.44 -0.63
CA PRO A 29 10.30 -0.25 -0.27
C PRO A 29 10.17 -0.86 1.12
N ALA A 30 11.01 -1.85 1.46
CA ALA A 30 11.15 -2.29 2.84
C ALA A 30 11.59 -1.11 3.74
N CYS A 31 10.84 -0.86 4.80
CA CYS A 31 11.08 0.24 5.73
C CYS A 31 10.68 -0.16 7.16
N VAL A 32 11.36 0.44 8.12
CA VAL A 32 11.01 0.33 9.55
C VAL A 32 10.19 1.55 9.93
N PHE A 33 9.03 1.32 10.53
CA PHE A 33 8.17 2.38 11.03
C PHE A 33 8.26 2.42 12.55
N ALA A 34 8.35 3.63 13.10
CA ALA A 34 8.29 3.88 14.54
C ALA A 34 6.99 4.62 14.86
N ASN A 35 6.48 4.43 16.09
CA ASN A 35 5.27 5.08 16.60
C ASN A 35 4.00 4.76 15.77
N VAL A 36 3.84 3.49 15.38
CA VAL A 36 2.62 3.00 14.71
C VAL A 36 1.74 2.30 15.74
N ASP A 37 0.47 2.67 15.78
CA ASP A 37 -0.52 1.97 16.59
C ASP A 37 -0.94 0.66 15.90
N VAL A 38 -0.90 -0.45 16.66
CA VAL A 38 -1.35 -1.77 16.18
C VAL A 38 -2.55 -2.19 17.02
N PHE A 39 -3.66 -2.51 16.37
CA PHE A 39 -4.90 -2.93 17.02
C PHE A 39 -5.39 -4.27 16.46
N GLY A 40 -6.14 -5.04 17.25
CA GLY A 40 -6.76 -6.30 16.81
C GLY A 40 -5.80 -7.49 16.68
N GLY A 41 -4.67 -7.45 17.39
CA GLY A 41 -3.66 -8.52 17.39
C GLY A 41 -3.81 -9.57 18.50
N ASP A 42 -4.79 -9.40 19.40
CA ASP A 42 -5.12 -10.39 20.42
C ASP A 42 -6.02 -11.47 19.80
N ALA A 43 -5.65 -12.74 20.03
CA ALA A 43 -6.41 -13.94 19.67
C ALA A 43 -7.02 -14.58 20.92
#